data_AF-A0A447P511-F1
#
_entry.id   AF-A0A447P511-F1
#
_cell.length_a   1.000
_cell.length_b   1.000
_cell.length_c   1.000
_cell.angle_alpha   90.00
_cell.angle_beta   90.00
_cell.angle_gamma   90.00
#
_symmetry.space_group_name_H-M   'P 1'
#
loop_
_entity.id
_entity.type
_entity.pdbx_description
1 polymer ?
#
loop_
_entity_poly.entity_id
_entity_poly.type
_entity_poly.pdbx_seq_one_letter_code
_entity_poly.pdbx_strand_id
1 'polypeptide(L)'
;MGLFNHSELALLEESLKALPWESLLENPRLVLLQAWLMQSQHRYSEVNTLLARAEQEIKGVMDGTLHAEFNALRAQVAINDGNPEEAERLAKLALDELPLAWFYSRIVATSVHGEVLHCKGDLSQSLSLMQQTEQMGAPS
;
A
#
# COMPACT_ATOMS: atom_id res chain seq x y z
N MET A 1 -12.80 8.76 22.70
CA MET A 1 -11.55 8.79 21.89
C MET A 1 -11.76 8.61 20.38
N GLY A 2 -12.97 8.29 19.87
CA GLY A 2 -13.18 8.07 18.42
C GLY A 2 -13.46 9.31 17.57
N LEU A 3 -13.95 10.42 18.14
CA LEU A 3 -14.32 11.62 17.37
C LEU A 3 -13.11 12.38 16.82
N PHE A 4 -12.00 12.41 17.58
CA PHE A 4 -10.81 13.21 17.25
C PHE A 4 -10.06 12.65 16.02
N ASN A 5 -9.92 11.31 15.95
CA ASN A 5 -9.30 10.65 14.80
C ASN A 5 -10.08 10.85 13.50
N HIS A 6 -11.42 10.82 13.57
CA HIS A 6 -12.25 11.00 12.38
C HIS A 6 -12.16 12.42 11.83
N SER A 7 -12.13 13.43 12.70
CA SER A 7 -11.96 14.83 12.29
C SER A 7 -10.58 15.12 11.68
N GLU A 8 -9.52 14.51 12.19
CA GLU A 8 -8.16 14.72 11.66
C GLU A 8 -7.97 14.04 10.30
N LEU A 9 -8.52 12.83 10.10
CA LEU A 9 -8.50 12.14 8.81
C LEU A 9 -9.31 12.88 7.75
N ALA A 10 -10.49 13.40 8.11
CA ALA A 10 -11.32 14.21 7.21
C ALA A 10 -10.58 15.50 6.79
N LEU A 11 -9.96 16.20 7.75
CA LEU A 11 -9.18 17.40 7.47
C LEU A 11 -7.97 17.10 6.59
N LEU A 12 -7.28 15.97 6.81
CA LEU A 12 -6.16 15.55 5.97
C LEU A 12 -6.62 15.24 4.54
N GLU A 13 -7.74 14.53 4.38
CA GLU A 13 -8.30 14.23 3.06
C GLU A 13 -8.73 15.52 2.33
N GLU A 14 -9.39 16.44 3.01
CA GLU A 14 -9.74 17.76 2.46
C GLU A 14 -8.49 18.54 2.05
N SER A 15 -7.45 18.52 2.90
CA SER A 15 -6.18 19.19 2.61
C SER A 15 -5.50 18.62 1.37
N LEU A 16 -5.46 17.28 1.23
CA LEU A 16 -4.89 16.62 0.05
C LEU A 16 -5.71 16.89 -1.22
N LYS A 17 -7.05 16.93 -1.10
CA LYS A 17 -7.95 17.26 -2.22
C LYS A 17 -7.83 18.72 -2.67
N ALA A 18 -7.44 19.63 -1.77
CA ALA A 18 -7.25 21.03 -2.08
C ALA A 18 -5.92 21.33 -2.80
N LEU A 19 -4.96 20.39 -2.77
CA LEU A 19 -3.69 20.56 -3.47
C LEU A 19 -3.89 20.44 -5.00
N PRO A 20 -3.20 21.28 -5.80
CA PRO A 20 -3.14 21.08 -7.24
C PRO A 20 -2.59 19.70 -7.58
N TRP A 21 -3.10 19.11 -8.66
CA TRP A 21 -2.65 17.79 -9.12
C TRP A 21 -1.15 17.77 -9.43
N GLU A 22 -0.62 18.86 -9.99
CA GLU A 22 0.79 19.02 -10.29
C GLU A 22 1.66 18.92 -9.03
N SER A 23 1.20 19.46 -7.90
CA SER A 23 1.89 19.38 -6.61
C SER A 23 1.92 17.95 -6.05
N LEU A 24 0.88 17.16 -6.32
CA LEU A 24 0.85 15.74 -5.98
C LEU A 24 1.87 14.94 -6.83
N LEU A 25 2.02 15.29 -8.10
CA LEU A 25 3.01 14.65 -9.00
C LEU A 25 4.45 15.05 -8.68
N GLU A 26 4.69 16.28 -8.24
CA GLU A 26 6.01 16.76 -7.79
C GLU A 26 6.47 16.05 -6.51
N ASN A 27 5.53 15.57 -5.68
CA ASN A 27 5.81 14.77 -4.51
C ASN A 27 4.91 13.53 -4.46
N PRO A 28 5.28 12.44 -5.17
CA PRO A 28 4.47 11.23 -5.28
C PRO A 28 4.12 10.54 -3.95
N ARG A 29 4.82 10.86 -2.85
CA ARG A 29 4.43 10.39 -1.50
C ARG A 29 3.08 10.94 -1.07
N LEU A 30 2.68 12.12 -1.55
CA LEU A 30 1.35 12.68 -1.31
C LEU A 30 0.27 11.86 -2.03
N VAL A 31 0.56 11.35 -3.23
CA VAL A 31 -0.32 10.41 -3.94
C VAL A 31 -0.48 9.13 -3.13
N LEU A 32 0.61 8.55 -2.62
CA LEU A 32 0.56 7.39 -1.74
C LEU A 32 -0.29 7.64 -0.50
N LEU A 33 -0.08 8.76 0.19
CA LEU A 33 -0.84 9.11 1.39
C LEU A 33 -2.34 9.22 1.09
N GLN A 34 -2.70 9.87 -0.02
CA GLN A 34 -4.08 9.97 -0.46
C GLN A 34 -4.68 8.59 -0.78
N ALA A 35 -3.92 7.73 -1.44
CA ALA A 35 -4.33 6.38 -1.79
C ALA A 35 -4.52 5.50 -0.54
N TRP A 36 -3.66 5.61 0.47
CA TRP A 36 -3.84 4.93 1.77
C TRP A 36 -5.11 5.37 2.49
N LEU A 37 -5.42 6.66 2.48
CA LEU A 37 -6.67 7.19 3.06
C LEU A 37 -7.92 6.69 2.33
N MET A 38 -7.85 6.55 1.00
CA MET A 38 -8.94 5.96 0.22
C MET A 38 -9.10 4.47 0.54
N GLN A 39 -7.99 3.73 0.62
CA GLN A 39 -8.01 2.29 0.96
C GLN A 39 -8.61 2.04 2.34
N SER A 40 -8.27 2.85 3.35
CA SER A 40 -8.82 2.71 4.70
C SER A 40 -10.32 2.99 4.78
N GLN A 41 -10.88 3.64 3.76
CA GLN A 41 -12.31 3.92 3.59
C GLN A 41 -12.99 2.98 2.60
N HIS A 42 -12.36 1.86 2.26
CA HIS A 42 -12.85 0.84 1.31
C HIS A 42 -13.08 1.34 -0.12
N ARG A 43 -12.44 2.45 -0.53
CA ARG A 43 -12.57 3.07 -1.86
C ARG A 43 -11.55 2.49 -2.85
N TYR A 44 -11.57 1.17 -3.00
CA TYR A 44 -10.56 0.39 -3.73
C TYR A 44 -10.42 0.77 -5.22
N SER A 45 -11.54 0.96 -5.93
CA SER A 45 -11.53 1.36 -7.34
C SER A 45 -10.91 2.74 -7.54
N GLU A 46 -11.14 3.67 -6.61
CA GLU A 46 -10.56 5.01 -6.64
C GLU A 46 -9.06 4.98 -6.36
N VAL A 47 -8.59 4.10 -5.47
CA VAL A 47 -7.16 3.87 -5.24
C VAL A 47 -6.47 3.46 -6.54
N ASN A 48 -6.99 2.43 -7.22
CA ASN A 48 -6.40 1.96 -8.47
C ASN A 48 -6.38 3.03 -9.55
N THR A 49 -7.47 3.81 -9.66
CA THR A 49 -7.57 4.93 -10.61
C THR A 49 -6.55 6.03 -10.30
N LEU A 50 -6.42 6.42 -9.04
CA LEU A 50 -5.46 7.45 -8.60
C LEU A 50 -4.02 7.02 -8.89
N LEU A 51 -3.65 5.79 -8.51
CA LEU A 51 -2.30 5.28 -8.72
C LEU A 51 -1.97 5.13 -10.21
N ALA A 52 -2.89 4.60 -11.01
CA ALA A 52 -2.70 4.47 -12.46
C ALA A 52 -2.52 5.84 -13.14
N ARG A 53 -3.31 6.84 -12.73
CA ARG A 53 -3.17 8.21 -13.23
C ARG A 53 -1.81 8.81 -12.85
N ALA A 54 -1.38 8.64 -11.60
CA ALA A 54 -0.08 9.13 -11.16
C ALA A 54 1.08 8.48 -11.94
N GLU A 55 1.05 7.16 -12.14
CA GLU A 55 2.08 6.47 -12.95
C GLU A 55 2.16 6.99 -14.39
N GLN A 56 1.02 7.36 -14.99
CA GLN A 56 0.97 7.90 -16.34
C GLN A 56 1.47 9.35 -16.43
N GLU A 57 1.24 10.15 -15.40
CA GLU A 57 1.46 11.60 -15.43
C GLU A 57 2.73 12.06 -14.70
N ILE A 58 3.35 11.22 -13.86
CA ILE A 58 4.66 11.48 -13.27
C ILE A 58 5.67 11.66 -14.42
N LYS A 59 6.32 12.83 -14.46
CA LYS A 59 7.31 13.14 -15.49
C LYS A 59 8.65 12.47 -15.14
N GLY A 60 9.22 11.76 -16.11
CA GLY A 60 10.52 11.09 -15.97
C GLY A 60 10.40 9.61 -15.66
N VAL A 61 11.53 8.97 -15.34
CA VAL A 61 11.55 7.57 -14.92
C VAL A 61 11.08 7.50 -13.48
N MET A 62 9.98 6.78 -13.25
CA MET A 62 9.51 6.48 -11.90
C MET A 62 10.59 5.68 -11.15
N ASP A 63 10.91 6.11 -9.94
CA ASP A 63 11.81 5.38 -9.06
C ASP A 63 11.22 3.98 -8.80
N GLY A 64 12.03 2.93 -8.95
CA GLY A 64 11.60 1.54 -8.67
C GLY A 64 11.08 1.39 -7.25
N THR A 65 11.67 2.12 -6.30
CA THR A 65 11.17 2.14 -4.91
C THR A 65 9.72 2.63 -4.83
N LEU A 66 9.41 3.75 -5.51
CA LEU A 66 8.07 4.32 -5.52
C LEU A 66 7.07 3.37 -6.21
N HIS A 67 7.49 2.72 -7.29
CA HIS A 67 6.67 1.74 -7.98
C HIS A 67 6.39 0.52 -7.09
N ALA A 68 7.37 0.09 -6.32
CA ALA A 68 7.22 -0.98 -5.34
C ALA A 68 6.26 -0.61 -4.20
N GLU A 69 6.27 0.65 -3.72
CA GLU A 69 5.28 1.15 -2.76
C GLU A 69 3.85 1.17 -3.35
N PHE A 70 3.70 1.56 -4.61
CA PHE A 70 2.41 1.48 -5.32
C PHE A 70 1.93 0.03 -5.41
N ASN A 71 2.83 -0.90 -5.74
CA ASN A 71 2.52 -2.32 -5.80
C ASN A 71 2.12 -2.89 -4.44
N ALA A 72 2.76 -2.49 -3.33
CA ALA A 72 2.36 -2.91 -1.99
C ALA A 72 0.93 -2.48 -1.64
N LEU A 73 0.55 -1.23 -1.96
CA LEU A 73 -0.81 -0.75 -1.74
C LEU A 73 -1.82 -1.43 -2.67
N ARG A 74 -1.50 -1.61 -3.96
CA ARG A 74 -2.36 -2.34 -4.88
C ARG A 74 -2.55 -3.80 -4.46
N ALA A 75 -1.54 -4.43 -3.88
CA ALA A 75 -1.64 -5.77 -3.32
C ALA A 75 -2.67 -5.82 -2.19
N GLN A 76 -2.61 -4.84 -1.26
CA GLN A 76 -3.60 -4.73 -0.18
C GLN A 76 -5.01 -4.46 -0.70
N VAL A 77 -5.14 -3.65 -1.74
CA VAL A 77 -6.44 -3.41 -2.40
C VAL A 77 -6.96 -4.70 -3.04
N ALA A 78 -6.13 -5.42 -3.78
CA ALA A 78 -6.51 -6.64 -4.47
C ALA A 78 -6.97 -7.75 -3.50
N ILE A 79 -6.27 -7.95 -2.37
CA ILE A 79 -6.71 -8.95 -1.37
C ILE A 79 -8.05 -8.55 -0.74
N ASN A 80 -8.23 -7.27 -0.43
CA ASN A 80 -9.47 -6.75 0.14
C ASN A 80 -10.65 -6.79 -0.85
N ASP A 81 -10.37 -6.74 -2.15
CA ASP A 81 -11.34 -6.85 -3.24
C ASP A 81 -11.59 -8.31 -3.66
N GLY A 82 -11.01 -9.28 -2.96
CA GLY A 82 -11.22 -10.72 -3.21
C GLY A 82 -10.43 -11.28 -4.40
N ASN A 83 -9.34 -10.63 -4.80
CA ASN A 83 -8.45 -11.06 -5.87
C ASN A 83 -7.07 -11.49 -5.32
N PRO A 84 -6.96 -12.71 -4.72
CA PRO A 84 -5.73 -13.17 -4.10
C PRO A 84 -4.58 -13.43 -5.09
N GLU A 85 -4.89 -13.75 -6.35
CA GLU A 85 -3.89 -14.01 -7.38
C GLU A 85 -3.14 -12.73 -7.76
N GLU A 86 -3.87 -11.65 -8.00
CA GLU A 86 -3.27 -10.35 -8.27
C GLU A 86 -2.58 -9.77 -7.03
N ALA A 87 -3.17 -9.96 -5.86
CA ALA A 87 -2.56 -9.56 -4.59
C ALA A 87 -1.18 -10.20 -4.38
N GLU A 88 -1.05 -11.50 -4.66
CA GLU A 88 0.24 -12.19 -4.55
C GLU A 88 1.26 -11.68 -5.56
N ARG A 89 0.85 -11.51 -6.82
CA ARG A 89 1.73 -11.02 -7.88
C ARG A 89 2.31 -9.66 -7.50
N LEU A 90 1.46 -8.74 -7.07
CA LEU A 90 1.85 -7.38 -6.68
C LEU A 90 2.69 -7.37 -5.40
N ALA A 91 2.34 -8.18 -4.40
CA ALA A 91 3.12 -8.29 -3.16
C ALA A 91 4.55 -8.78 -3.42
N LYS A 92 4.72 -9.78 -4.30
CA LYS A 92 6.05 -10.29 -4.68
C LYS A 92 6.87 -9.23 -5.40
N LEU A 93 6.28 -8.57 -6.41
CA LEU A 93 6.95 -7.47 -7.12
C LEU A 93 7.37 -6.34 -6.17
N ALA A 94 6.51 -5.99 -5.20
CA ALA A 94 6.86 -5.00 -4.18
C ALA A 94 8.03 -5.47 -3.31
N LEU A 95 8.02 -6.71 -2.82
CA LEU A 95 9.06 -7.25 -1.93
C LEU A 95 10.42 -7.40 -2.59
N ASP A 96 10.45 -7.67 -3.91
CA ASP A 96 11.66 -7.78 -4.71
C ASP A 96 12.37 -6.43 -4.89
N GLU A 97 11.60 -5.34 -4.98
CA GLU A 97 12.15 -4.00 -5.25
C GLU A 97 12.26 -3.12 -3.99
N LEU A 98 11.47 -3.35 -2.94
CA LEU A 98 11.46 -2.52 -1.74
C LEU A 98 12.78 -2.66 -0.93
N PRO A 99 13.53 -1.56 -0.73
CA PRO A 99 14.63 -1.50 0.24
C PRO A 99 14.21 -2.00 1.64
N LEU A 100 15.12 -2.69 2.34
CA LEU A 100 14.88 -3.21 3.69
C LEU A 100 14.46 -2.13 4.70
N ALA A 101 14.89 -0.88 4.50
CA ALA A 101 14.54 0.24 5.37
C ALA A 101 13.08 0.72 5.22
N TRP A 102 12.35 0.30 4.18
CA TRP A 102 10.94 0.66 3.99
C TRP A 102 9.99 -0.29 4.69
N PHE A 103 10.09 -0.28 6.03
CA PHE A 103 9.38 -1.20 6.91
C PHE A 103 7.88 -1.22 6.66
N TYR A 104 7.22 -0.07 6.53
CA TYR A 104 5.76 -0.04 6.38
C TYR A 104 5.29 -0.75 5.11
N SER A 105 5.79 -0.35 3.94
CA SER A 105 5.41 -0.95 2.65
C SER A 105 5.79 -2.43 2.58
N ARG A 106 6.93 -2.82 3.18
CA ARG A 106 7.33 -4.23 3.28
C ARG A 106 6.41 -5.04 4.20
N ILE A 107 6.01 -4.49 5.35
CA ILE A 107 5.07 -5.13 6.28
C ILE A 107 3.74 -5.38 5.57
N VAL A 108 3.20 -4.39 4.86
CA VAL A 108 1.96 -4.56 4.10
C VAL A 108 2.12 -5.65 3.05
N ALA A 109 3.14 -5.58 2.20
CA ALA A 109 3.34 -6.60 1.15
C ALA A 109 3.53 -8.01 1.75
N THR A 110 4.22 -8.12 2.88
CA THR A 110 4.41 -9.39 3.61
C THR A 110 3.11 -9.90 4.21
N SER A 111 2.31 -9.03 4.82
CA SER A 111 0.98 -9.36 5.37
C SER A 111 0.06 -9.89 4.28
N VAL A 112 -0.05 -9.15 3.17
CA VAL A 112 -0.86 -9.55 2.01
C VAL A 112 -0.39 -10.89 1.47
N HIS A 113 0.92 -11.12 1.37
CA HIS A 113 1.44 -12.41 0.93
C HIS A 113 1.05 -13.54 1.88
N GLY A 114 1.13 -13.33 3.20
CA GLY A 114 0.67 -14.27 4.22
C GLY A 114 -0.83 -14.56 4.17
N GLU A 115 -1.66 -13.53 3.93
CA GLU A 115 -3.11 -13.65 3.75
C GLU A 115 -3.46 -14.47 2.50
N VAL A 116 -2.76 -14.23 1.37
CA VAL A 116 -2.96 -15.05 0.17
C VAL A 116 -2.61 -16.51 0.42
N LEU A 117 -1.50 -16.79 1.10
CA LEU A 117 -1.12 -18.18 1.44
C LEU A 117 -2.18 -18.84 2.33
N HIS A 118 -2.76 -18.09 3.27
CA HIS A 118 -3.89 -18.56 4.07
C HIS A 118 -5.10 -18.88 3.20
N CYS A 119 -5.49 -17.98 2.29
CA CYS A 119 -6.60 -18.19 1.34
C CYS A 119 -6.39 -19.42 0.44
N LYS A 120 -5.13 -19.72 0.07
CA LYS A 120 -4.75 -20.86 -0.76
C LYS A 120 -4.67 -22.18 0.03
N GLY A 121 -4.80 -22.16 1.35
CA GLY A 121 -4.70 -23.33 2.20
C GLY A 121 -3.27 -23.76 2.53
N ASP A 122 -2.27 -22.92 2.26
CA ASP A 122 -0.84 -23.21 2.47
C ASP A 122 -0.37 -22.67 3.85
N LEU A 123 -1.05 -23.15 4.90
CA LEU A 123 -1.00 -22.61 6.27
C LEU A 123 0.43 -22.60 6.86
N SER A 124 1.30 -23.52 6.43
CA SER A 124 2.66 -23.67 6.96
C SER A 124 3.60 -22.54 6.52
N GLN A 125 3.46 -22.02 5.29
CA GLN A 125 4.27 -20.88 4.84
C GLN A 125 3.75 -19.56 5.41
N SER A 126 2.42 -19.39 5.51
CA SER A 126 1.79 -18.21 6.12
C SER A 126 2.30 -17.96 7.55
N LEU A 127 2.41 -19.02 8.36
CA LEU A 127 2.94 -18.96 9.73
C LEU A 127 4.41 -18.48 9.77
N SER A 128 5.24 -18.94 8.82
CA SER A 128 6.66 -18.56 8.77
C SER A 128 6.87 -17.08 8.41
N LEU A 129 6.04 -16.54 7.51
CA LEU A 129 6.07 -15.13 7.10
C LEU A 129 5.54 -14.20 8.21
N MET A 130 4.49 -14.60 8.92
CA MET A 130 3.99 -13.85 10.08
C MET A 130 5.04 -13.76 11.20
N GLN A 131 5.72 -14.87 11.51
CA GLN A 131 6.79 -14.89 12.52
C GLN A 131 7.97 -13.99 12.16
N GLN A 132 8.34 -13.91 10.88
CA GLN A 132 9.35 -12.96 10.41
C GLN A 132 8.89 -11.50 10.57
N THR A 133 7.60 -11.22 10.34
CA THR A 133 7.00 -9.89 10.46
C THR A 133 6.99 -9.40 11.92
N GLU A 134 6.65 -10.27 12.86
CA GLU A 134 6.71 -9.97 14.30
C GLU A 134 8.13 -9.69 14.78
N GLN A 135 9.14 -10.41 14.28
CA GLN A 135 10.54 -10.19 14.64
C GLN A 135 11.10 -8.88 14.09
N MET A 136 10.56 -8.36 12.98
CA MET A 136 10.97 -7.06 12.42
C MET A 136 10.38 -5.86 13.17
N GLY A 137 9.29 -6.05 13.94
CA GLY A 137 8.63 -4.99 14.72
C GLY A 137 9.02 -4.91 16.19
N ALA A 138 9.80 -5.86 16.69
CA ALA A 138 10.25 -5.88 18.08
C ALA A 138 11.42 -4.89 18.28
N PRO A 139 11.34 -3.94 19.24
CA PRO A 139 12.47 -3.09 19.57
C PRO A 139 13.62 -3.94 20.14
N SER A 140 14.85 -3.60 19.74
CA SER A 140 16.10 -4.24 20.19
C SER A 140 16.44 -3.89 21.63
#